data_AF-A0A6V7M0V0-F1
#
_entry.id   AF-A0A6V7M0V0-F1
#
_cell.length_a   1.000
_cell.length_b   1.000
_cell.length_c   1.000
_cell.angle_alpha   90.00
_cell.angle_beta   90.00
_cell.angle_gamma   90.00
#
_symmetry.space_group_name_H-M   'P 1'
#
loop_
_entity.id
_entity.type
_entity.pdbx_description
1 polymer ?
#
loop_
_entity_poly.entity_id
_entity_poly.type
_entity_poly.pdbx_seq_one_letter_code
_entity_poly.pdbx_strand_id
1 'polypeptide(L)' 'WTGDLCDVPLCRKGCDPLQGYCRRPGECRCKLGFYGELCDKCVALPGCQHG' A
#
# COMPACT_ATOMS: atom_id res chain seq x y z
N TRP A 1 0.99 -14.48 7.94
CA TRP A 1 -0.43 -14.68 7.62
C TRP A 1 -1.27 -14.40 8.87
N THR A 2 -2.54 -14.06 8.72
CA THR A 2 -3.50 -13.71 9.77
C THR A 2 -4.92 -14.12 9.32
N GLY A 3 -5.94 -13.87 10.14
CA GLY A 3 -7.32 -14.31 9.93
C GLY A 3 -7.59 -15.68 10.55
N ASP A 4 -8.87 -16.01 10.76
CA ASP A 4 -9.31 -17.24 11.44
C ASP A 4 -8.87 -18.51 10.69
N LEU A 5 -8.63 -18.39 9.38
CA LEU A 5 -8.20 -19.47 8.50
C LEU A 5 -6.75 -19.30 8.02
N CYS A 6 -5.99 -18.37 8.59
CA CYS A 6 -4.62 -18.03 8.17
C CYS A 6 -4.51 -17.65 6.68
N ASP A 7 -5.58 -17.13 6.09
CA ASP A 7 -5.73 -16.83 4.67
C ASP A 7 -5.38 -15.38 4.32
N VAL A 8 -5.23 -14.50 5.31
CA VAL A 8 -4.89 -13.09 5.10
C VAL A 8 -3.38 -12.89 5.14
N PRO A 9 -2.73 -12.37 4.08
CA PRO A 9 -1.28 -12.12 4.10
C PRO A 9 -0.93 -10.96 5.03
N LEU A 10 0.23 -11.05 5.69
CA LEU A 10 0.78 -9.93 6.46
C LEU A 10 1.59 -9.02 5.54
N CYS A 11 1.15 -7.78 5.35
CA CYS A 11 1.84 -6.84 4.48
C CYS A 11 3.19 -6.40 5.08
N ARG A 12 4.02 -5.75 4.26
CA ARG A 12 5.27 -5.13 4.71
C ARG A 12 5.02 -4.26 5.95
N LYS A 13 5.93 -4.32 6.92
CA LYS A 13 5.85 -3.46 8.11
C LYS A 13 5.85 -1.99 7.69
N GLY A 14 4.86 -1.24 8.17
CA GLY A 14 4.68 0.18 7.85
C GLY A 14 3.91 0.45 6.56
N CYS A 15 3.45 -0.57 5.84
CA CYS A 15 2.55 -0.39 4.69
C CYS A 15 1.27 0.31 5.16
N ASP A 16 0.84 1.33 4.42
CA ASP A 16 -0.34 2.11 4.76
C ASP A 16 -1.58 1.18 4.82
N PRO A 17 -2.34 1.16 5.93
CA PRO A 17 -3.44 0.22 6.11
C PRO A 17 -4.68 0.57 5.27
N LEU A 18 -4.78 1.80 4.79
CA LEU A 18 -5.91 2.30 4.00
C LEU A 18 -5.60 2.31 2.50
N GLN A 19 -4.37 2.64 2.14
CA GLN A 19 -3.91 2.87 0.76
C GLN A 19 -3.03 1.74 0.22
N GLY A 20 -2.46 0.93 1.10
CA GLY A 20 -1.72 -0.27 0.77
C GLY A 20 -2.57 -1.53 0.81
N TYR A 21 -2.15 -2.55 0.07
CA TYR A 21 -2.62 -3.94 0.20
C TYR A 21 -1.49 -4.90 -0.19
N CYS A 22 -1.61 -6.16 0.18
CA CYS A 22 -0.64 -7.18 -0.20
C CYS A 22 -1.36 -8.45 -0.63
N ARG A 23 -0.83 -9.14 -1.65
CA ARG A 23 -1.29 -10.48 -2.04
C ARG A 23 -0.35 -11.56 -1.53
N ARG A 24 0.89 -11.20 -1.21
CA ARG A 24 1.87 -12.08 -0.57
C ARG A 24 2.41 -11.42 0.69
N PRO A 25 2.82 -12.22 1.70
CA PRO A 25 3.47 -11.68 2.87
C PRO A 25 4.69 -10.82 2.52
N GLY A 26 4.84 -9.67 3.18
CA GLY A 26 5.97 -8.76 2.98
C GLY A 26 5.88 -7.84 1.75
N GLU A 27 4.84 -7.98 0.92
CA GLU A 27 4.54 -7.00 -0.14
C GLU A 27 3.83 -5.77 0.43
N CYS A 28 3.95 -4.65 -0.28
CA CYS A 28 3.10 -3.48 -0.13
C CYS A 28 2.80 -2.95 -1.54
N ARG A 29 1.56 -3.11 -1.99
CA ARG A 29 1.07 -2.63 -3.29
C ARG A 29 0.10 -1.47 -3.03
N CYS A 30 0.22 -0.42 -3.82
CA CYS A 30 -0.56 0.79 -3.62
C CYS A 30 -1.87 0.76 -4.40
N LYS A 31 -2.92 1.31 -3.81
CA LYS A 31 -4.15 1.65 -4.50
C LYS A 31 -3.88 2.78 -5.51
N LEU A 32 -4.78 2.89 -6.49
CA LEU A 32 -4.68 3.91 -7.52
C LEU A 32 -4.69 5.30 -6.86
N GLY A 33 -3.73 6.16 -7.23
CA GLY A 33 -3.55 7.47 -6.61
C GLY A 33 -2.53 7.50 -5.47
N PHE A 34 -1.89 6.37 -5.12
CA PHE A 34 -0.82 6.31 -4.12
C PHE A 34 0.44 5.62 -4.66
N TYR A 35 1.59 5.99 -4.12
CA TYR A 35 2.90 5.46 -4.50
C TYR A 35 3.89 5.47 -3.31
N GLY A 36 5.10 4.95 -3.55
CA GLY A 36 6.13 4.79 -2.52
C GLY A 36 6.20 3.36 -1.99
N GLU A 37 7.25 3.03 -1.23
CA GLU A 37 7.44 1.67 -0.69
C GLU A 37 6.39 1.25 0.33
N LEU A 38 5.76 2.24 0.98
CA LEU A 38 4.77 2.06 2.03
C LEU A 38 3.38 2.56 1.62
N CYS A 39 3.22 3.04 0.38
CA CYS A 39 1.96 3.61 -0.13
C CYS A 39 1.43 4.80 0.68
N ASP A 40 2.34 5.55 1.30
CA ASP A 40 2.11 6.71 2.15
C ASP A 40 2.11 8.04 1.38
N LYS A 41 2.45 8.01 0.08
CA LYS A 41 2.50 9.20 -0.78
C LYS A 41 1.36 9.22 -1.77
N CYS A 42 0.66 10.35 -1.89
CA CYS A 42 -0.37 10.55 -2.90
C CYS A 42 0.24 10.99 -4.24
N VAL A 43 -0.22 10.39 -5.34
CA VAL A 43 0.18 10.78 -6.69
C VAL A 43 -0.33 12.19 -6.96
N ALA A 44 0.58 13.06 -7.40
CA ALA A 44 0.23 14.42 -7.76
C ALA A 44 -0.71 14.44 -8.98
N LEU A 45 -1.62 15.42 -9.02
CA LEU A 45 -2.48 15.62 -10.18
C LEU A 45 -1.62 15.80 -11.45
N PRO A 46 -2.04 15.24 -12.60
CA PRO A 46 -1.33 15.44 -13.86
C PRO A 46 -1.11 16.93 -14.14
N GLY A 47 0.14 17.33 -14.33
CA GLY A 47 0.51 18.73 -14.59
C GLY A 47 0.83 19.58 -13.34
N CYS A 48 0.82 18.99 -12.15
CA CYS A 48 1.29 19.66 -10.93
C CYS A 48 2.80 19.95 -11.03
N GLN A 49 3.19 21.23 -10.99
CA GLN A 49 4.59 21.68 -11.10
C GLN A 49 5.15 22.21 -9.77
N HIS A 50 4.31 22.82 -8.93
CA HIS A 50 4.70 23.43 -7.64
C HIS A 50 3.69 23.01 -6.55
N GLY A 51 3.67 21.72 -6.24
CA GLY A 51 2.80 21.11 -5.22
C GLY A 51 3.41 21.09 -3.83
#